data_AF-A0A962LVT8-F1
#
_entry.id   AF-A0A962LVT8-F1
#
_cell.length_a   1.000
_cell.length_b   1.000
_cell.length_c   1.000
_cell.angle_alpha   90.00
_cell.angle_beta   90.00
_cell.angle_gamma   90.00
#
_symmetry.space_group_name_H-M   'P 1'
#
loop_
_entity.id
_entity.type
_entity.pdbx_description
1 polymer ?
#
loop_
_entity_poly.entity_id
_entity_poly.type
_entity_poly.pdbx_seq_one_letter_code
_entity_poly.pdbx_strand_id
1 'polypeptide(L)' 'IDNRMNVAVEEMSHYVESDFLVVNQDFDRALDELHAIVTSGRLRTPRQQDALSEMLQGLLN' A
#
# COMPACT_ATOMS: atom_id res chain seq x y z
N ILE A 1 22.43 -13.64 -17.09
CA ILE A 1 21.89 -13.11 -15.80
C ILE A 1 21.68 -11.60 -15.90
N ASP A 2 22.40 -10.92 -16.79
CA ASP A 2 22.42 -9.46 -16.96
C ASP A 2 21.10 -8.84 -17.45
N ASN A 3 20.27 -9.58 -18.18
CA ASN A 3 19.03 -9.02 -18.73
C ASN A 3 17.94 -8.76 -17.67
N ARG A 4 17.96 -9.48 -16.53
CA ARG A 4 17.01 -9.24 -15.42
C ARG A 4 17.39 -8.02 -14.58
N MET A 5 18.68 -7.68 -14.55
CA MET A 5 19.18 -6.55 -13.76
C MET A 5 18.89 -5.22 -14.46
N ASN A 6 18.95 -5.19 -15.80
CA ASN A 6 18.66 -3.98 -16.59
C ASN A 6 17.19 -3.54 -16.51
N VAL A 7 16.23 -4.47 -16.52
CA VAL A 7 14.79 -4.16 -16.37
C VAL A 7 14.48 -3.55 -15.00
N ALA A 8 15.19 -3.98 -13.95
CA ALA A 8 15.01 -3.44 -12.60
C ALA A 8 15.45 -1.98 -12.48
N VAL A 9 16.43 -1.55 -13.29
CA VAL A 9 16.96 -0.16 -13.27
C VAL A 9 16.07 0.78 -14.07
N GLU A 10 15.48 0.33 -15.18
CA GLU A 10 14.55 1.12 -15.99
C GLU A 10 13.25 1.43 -15.22
N GLU A 11 12.72 0.46 -14.47
CA GLU A 11 11.54 0.64 -13.60
C GLU A 11 11.81 1.55 -12.38
N MET A 12 13.04 1.54 -11.85
CA MET A 12 13.42 2.39 -10.72
C MET A 12 13.41 3.89 -11.05
N SER A 13 13.33 4.29 -12.32
CA SER A 13 13.28 5.71 -12.71
C SER A 13 11.87 6.31 -12.59
N HIS A 14 10.82 5.48 -12.47
CA HIS A 14 9.41 5.91 -12.32
C HIS A 14 8.92 5.92 -10.86
N TYR A 15 9.82 5.82 -9.86
CA TYR A 15 9.42 5.85 -8.44
C TYR A 15 8.66 7.13 -8.04
N VAL A 16 8.82 8.21 -8.81
CA VAL A 16 8.19 9.52 -8.55
C VAL A 16 6.68 9.49 -8.73
N GLU A 17 6.14 8.54 -9.50
CA GLU A 17 4.69 8.44 -9.77
C GLU A 17 3.94 7.53 -8.78
N SER A 18 4.66 6.87 -7.87
CA SER A 18 4.07 5.95 -6.89
C SER A 18 3.57 6.69 -5.65
N ASP A 19 2.41 6.31 -5.13
CA ASP A 19 1.87 6.85 -3.86
C ASP A 19 2.76 6.52 -2.65
N PHE A 20 3.50 5.39 -2.70
CA PHE A 20 4.39 4.91 -1.64
C PHE A 20 5.65 4.28 -2.22
N LEU A 21 6.78 4.48 -1.54
CA LEU A 21 8.07 3.84 -1.86
C LEU A 21 8.57 3.08 -0.63
N VAL A 22 8.81 1.77 -0.77
CA VAL A 22 9.34 0.90 0.29
C VAL A 22 10.74 0.46 -0.09
N VAL A 23 11.70 0.63 0.82
CA VAL A 23 13.10 0.24 0.59
C VAL A 23 13.39 -1.06 1.34
N ASN A 24 13.66 -2.13 0.60
CA ASN A 24 13.99 -3.44 1.16
C ASN A 24 15.48 -3.53 1.54
N GLN A 25 15.86 -2.86 2.63
CA GLN A 25 17.19 -3.00 3.27
C GLN A 25 17.19 -3.97 4.46
N ASP A 26 16.05 -4.05 5.15
CA ASP A 26 15.75 -4.98 6.23
C ASP A 26 14.39 -5.61 5.91
N PHE A 27 14.35 -6.93 5.83
CA PHE A 27 13.17 -7.64 5.35
C PHE A 27 11.98 -7.48 6.29
N ASP A 28 12.21 -7.60 7.60
CA ASP A 28 11.14 -7.52 8.60
C ASP A 28 10.53 -6.12 8.58
N ARG A 29 11.39 -5.09 8.51
CA ARG A 29 10.94 -3.71 8.37
C ARG A 29 10.16 -3.47 7.06
N ALA A 30 10.68 -3.95 5.93
CA ALA A 30 10.02 -3.76 4.64
C ALA A 30 8.65 -4.48 4.58
N LEU A 31 8.54 -5.64 5.22
CA LEU A 31 7.29 -6.37 5.35
C LEU A 31 6.27 -5.59 6.19
N ASP A 32 6.70 -5.02 7.31
CA ASP A 32 5.85 -4.19 8.17
C ASP A 32 5.36 -2.92 7.44
N GLU A 33 6.26 -2.25 6.72
CA GLU A 33 5.93 -1.07 5.90
C GLU A 33 4.91 -1.43 4.80
N LEU A 34 5.07 -2.56 4.12
CA LEU A 34 4.13 -3.04 3.12
C LEU A 34 2.76 -3.39 3.74
N HIS A 35 2.76 -4.07 4.89
CA HIS A 35 1.54 -4.37 5.64
C HIS A 35 0.79 -3.10 6.05
N ALA A 36 1.52 -2.06 6.49
CA ALA A 36 0.94 -0.77 6.85
C ALA A 36 0.28 -0.09 5.64
N ILE A 37 0.92 -0.11 4.47
CA ILE A 37 0.35 0.46 3.23
C ILE A 37 -0.97 -0.23 2.87
N VAL A 38 -0.99 -1.56 2.83
CA VAL A 38 -2.21 -2.33 2.52
C VAL A 38 -3.30 -2.06 3.56
N THR A 39 -2.94 -2.01 4.84
CA THR A 39 -3.88 -1.74 5.93
C THR A 39 -4.47 -0.34 5.82
N SER A 40 -3.65 0.68 5.55
CA SER A 40 -4.13 2.05 5.36
C SER A 40 -5.10 2.17 4.18
N GLY A 41 -4.83 1.46 3.07
CA GLY A 41 -5.74 1.36 1.93
C GLY A 41 -7.09 0.75 2.31
N ARG A 42 -7.10 -0.26 3.17
CA ARG A 42 -8.33 -0.88 3.68
C ARG A 42 -9.11 0.05 4.61
N LEU A 43 -8.42 0.91 5.35
CA LEU A 43 -9.01 1.87 6.30
C LEU A 43 -9.50 3.17 5.66
N ARG A 44 -9.37 3.34 4.33
CA ARG A 44 -9.91 4.52 3.63
C ARG A 44 -11.41 4.68 3.88
N THR A 45 -11.82 5.90 4.20
CA THR A 45 -13.21 6.25 4.56
C THR A 45 -14.26 5.72 3.60
N PRO A 46 -14.14 5.85 2.26
CA PRO A 46 -15.16 5.33 1.35
C PRO A 46 -15.39 3.82 1.51
N ARG A 47 -14.29 3.06 1.62
CA ARG A 47 -14.35 1.61 1.80
C ARG A 47 -14.93 1.22 3.17
N GLN A 48 -14.59 1.96 4.22
CA GLN A 48 -15.10 1.72 5.57
C GLN A 48 -16.58 2.11 5.70
N GLN A 49 -17.02 3.18 5.02
CA GLN A 49 -18.43 3.56 4.95
C GLN A 49 -19.27 2.45 4.33
N ASP A 50 -18.80 1.84 3.23
CA ASP A 50 -19.49 0.71 2.60
C ASP A 50 -19.50 -0.52 3.53
N ALA A 51 -18.34 -0.87 4.09
CA ALA A 51 -18.19 -2.07 4.92
C ALA A 51 -18.93 -1.99 6.27
N LEU A 52 -19.07 -0.79 6.84
CA LEU A 52 -19.69 -0.55 8.15
C LEU A 52 -21.06 0.12 8.03
N SER A 53 -21.68 0.13 6.85
CA SER A 53 -22.90 0.88 6.54
C SER A 53 -24.03 0.64 7.56
N GLU A 54 -24.32 -0.63 7.88
CA GLU A 54 -25.37 -0.98 8.84
C GLU A 54 -25.06 -0.51 10.27
N MET A 55 -23.81 -0.66 10.71
CA MET A 55 -23.36 -0.18 12.02
C MET A 55 -23.45 1.35 12.12
N LEU A 56 -23.01 2.06 11.07
CA LEU A 56 -23.06 3.52 11.02
C LEU A 56 -24.49 4.04 11.01
N GLN A 57 -25.41 3.40 10.27
CA GLN A 57 -26.83 3.74 10.30
C GLN A 57 -27.42 3.52 11.70
N GLY A 58 -27.06 2.44 12.39
CA GLY A 58 -27.53 2.17 13.74
C GLY A 58 -27.07 3.17 14.80
N LEU A 59 -25.91 3.82 14.60
CA LEU A 59 -25.36 4.83 15.53
C LEU A 59 -25.86 6.25 15.25
N LEU A 60 -26.32 6.52 14.02
CA LEU A 60 -26.77 7.85 13.57
C LEU A 60 -28.29 8.04 13.64
N ASN A 61 -29.03 7.02 14.07
CA ASN A 61 -30.49 7.03 14.26
C ASN A 61 -30.88 7.28 15.72
#